data_AF-A0A420ZC24-F1
#
_entry.id   AF-A0A420ZC24-F1
#
_cell.length_a   1.000
_cell.length_b   1.000
_cell.length_c   1.000
_cell.angle_alpha   90.00
_cell.angle_beta   90.00
_cell.angle_gamma   90.00
#
_symmetry.space_group_name_H-M   'P 1'
#
loop_
_entity.id
_entity.type
_entity.pdbx_description
1 polymer ?
#
loop_
_entity_poly.entity_id
_entity_poly.type
_entity_poly.pdbx_seq_one_letter_code
_entity_poly.pdbx_strand_id
1 'polypeptide(L)'
;MTDLRKKILKELYSTYLHAKCPCSKCIDCKVGLTTEEIAIKLNATIEDVEKVLRSEILSNSFAWVFARPYWVISEKGILEAEVEDFHDV
;
A
#
# COMPACT_ATOMS: atom_id res chain seq x y z
N MET A 1 15.29 -5.01 0.40
CA MET A 1 13.98 -4.41 0.72
C MET A 1 13.84 -4.38 2.25
N THR A 2 13.57 -3.23 2.88
CA THR A 2 13.45 -3.13 4.35
C THR A 2 12.17 -3.83 4.84
N ASP A 3 12.20 -4.42 6.04
CA ASP A 3 11.05 -5.17 6.59
C ASP A 3 9.77 -4.34 6.69
N LEU A 4 9.91 -3.05 7.02
CA LEU A 4 8.76 -2.14 7.09
C LEU A 4 8.14 -1.89 5.70
N ARG A 5 8.96 -1.74 4.66
CA ARG A 5 8.47 -1.55 3.27
C ARG A 5 7.65 -2.75 2.81
N LYS A 6 8.13 -3.97 3.06
CA LYS A 6 7.43 -5.22 2.74
C LYS A 6 6.05 -5.27 3.39
N LYS A 7 6.00 -4.94 4.69
CA LYS A 7 4.78 -4.95 5.47
C LYS A 7 3.76 -3.92 4.96
N ILE A 8 4.21 -2.71 4.62
CA ILE A 8 3.36 -1.68 4.01
C ILE A 8 2.81 -2.15 2.66
N LEU A 9 3.67 -2.72 1.80
CA LEU A 9 3.28 -3.26 0.51
C LEU A 9 2.19 -4.33 0.66
N LYS A 10 2.38 -5.30 1.56
CA LYS A 10 1.41 -6.37 1.82
C LYS A 10 0.06 -5.85 2.35
N GLU A 11 0.06 -4.86 3.25
CA GLU A 11 -1.19 -4.27 3.76
C GLU A 11 -1.97 -3.52 2.69
N LEU A 12 -1.28 -2.75 1.83
CA LEU A 12 -1.93 -2.04 0.73
C LEU A 12 -2.46 -3.02 -0.32
N TYR A 13 -1.71 -4.09 -0.61
CA TYR A 13 -2.15 -5.14 -1.53
C TYR A 13 -3.36 -5.91 -1.01
N SER A 14 -3.35 -6.30 0.26
CA SER A 14 -4.50 -6.95 0.90
C SER A 14 -5.73 -6.04 0.87
N THR A 15 -5.58 -4.74 1.15
CA THR A 15 -6.67 -3.75 1.08
C THR A 15 -7.23 -3.67 -0.34
N TYR A 16 -6.37 -3.67 -1.36
CA TYR A 16 -6.76 -3.71 -2.77
C TYR A 16 -7.57 -4.97 -3.11
N LEU A 17 -7.12 -6.16 -2.73
CA LEU A 17 -7.84 -7.43 -3.00
C LEU A 17 -9.21 -7.50 -2.31
N HIS A 18 -9.33 -6.96 -1.10
CA HIS A 18 -10.58 -6.97 -0.34
C HIS A 18 -11.55 -5.88 -0.75
N ALA A 19 -11.09 -4.85 -1.48
CA ALA A 19 -11.96 -3.86 -2.06
C ALA A 19 -12.80 -4.50 -3.17
N LYS A 20 -13.97 -5.03 -2.82
CA LYS A 20 -15.00 -5.55 -3.75
C LYS A 20 -15.60 -4.41 -4.58
N CYS A 21 -14.78 -3.78 -5.42
CA CYS A 21 -15.18 -2.64 -6.22
C CYS A 21 -15.46 -3.08 -7.66
N PRO A 22 -16.69 -2.98 -8.17
CA PRO A 22 -16.89 -2.99 -9.61
C PRO A 22 -16.19 -1.75 -10.19
N CYS A 23 -15.31 -1.94 -11.18
CA CYS A 23 -14.36 -0.95 -11.69
C CYS A 23 -14.98 0.39 -12.18
N SER A 24 -16.30 0.50 -12.22
CA SER A 24 -17.05 1.70 -12.60
C SER A 24 -17.24 2.73 -11.47
N LYS A 25 -16.85 2.43 -10.22
CA LYS A 25 -16.98 3.34 -9.05
C LYS A 25 -15.78 3.34 -8.09
N CYS A 26 -14.55 3.19 -8.60
CA CYS A 26 -13.33 3.10 -7.78
C CYS A 26 -13.07 4.30 -6.85
N ILE A 27 -13.69 5.46 -7.09
CA ILE A 27 -13.56 6.66 -6.25
C ILE A 27 -14.23 6.48 -4.86
N ASP A 28 -15.30 5.69 -4.76
CA ASP A 28 -16.05 5.46 -3.51
C ASP A 28 -15.58 4.21 -2.75
N CYS A 29 -14.75 3.39 -3.40
CA CYS A 29 -14.22 2.18 -2.80
C CYS A 29 -13.00 2.57 -1.97
N LYS A 30 -13.02 2.19 -0.68
CA LYS A 30 -11.88 2.37 0.23
C LYS A 30 -10.74 1.41 -0.15
N VAL A 31 -10.16 1.62 -1.34
CA VAL A 31 -9.06 0.86 -1.94
C VAL A 31 -7.69 1.25 -1.34
N GLY A 32 -7.67 2.25 -0.45
CA GLY A 32 -6.47 2.76 0.16
C GLY A 32 -6.55 2.89 1.67
N LEU A 33 -5.38 3.03 2.30
CA LEU A 33 -5.21 3.22 3.73
C LEU A 33 -4.59 4.58 4.01
N THR A 34 -4.98 5.22 5.12
CA THR A 34 -4.25 6.39 5.61
C THR A 34 -2.91 5.98 6.23
N THR A 35 -1.98 6.94 6.35
CA THR A 35 -0.71 6.71 7.06
C THR A 35 -0.95 6.20 8.49
N GLU A 36 -1.97 6.72 9.17
CA GLU A 36 -2.35 6.31 10.54
C GLU A 36 -2.87 4.88 10.59
N GLU A 37 -3.73 4.49 9.64
CA GLU A 37 -4.25 3.11 9.55
C GLU A 37 -3.12 2.11 9.34
N ILE A 38 -2.16 2.43 8.47
CA ILE A 38 -0.98 1.60 8.22
C ILE A 38 -0.12 1.50 9.49
N ALA A 39 0.14 2.63 10.17
CA ALA A 39 0.91 2.66 11.40
C ALA A 39 0.30 1.78 12.50
N ILE A 40 -1.02 1.86 12.71
CA ILE A 40 -1.75 1.03 13.67
C ILE A 40 -1.65 -0.45 13.30
N LYS A 41 -1.92 -0.81 12.04
CA LYS A 41 -1.88 -2.20 11.55
C LYS A 41 -0.51 -2.83 11.70
N LEU A 42 0.55 -2.06 11.46
CA LEU A 42 1.93 -2.54 11.47
C LEU A 42 2.63 -2.39 12.81
N ASN A 43 1.95 -1.84 13.82
CA ASN A 43 2.55 -1.47 15.11
C ASN A 43 3.84 -0.64 14.91
N ALA A 44 3.76 0.37 14.05
CA ALA A 44 4.85 1.24 13.66
C ALA A 44 4.52 2.70 13.99
N THR A 45 5.53 3.57 14.00
CA THR A 45 5.29 5.02 14.16
C THR A 45 4.76 5.62 12.85
N ILE A 46 3.93 6.66 12.96
CA ILE A 46 3.43 7.41 11.79
C ILE A 46 4.62 7.98 11.00
N GLU A 47 5.66 8.44 11.68
CA GLU A 47 6.85 9.03 11.06
C GLU A 47 7.62 7.99 10.22
N ASP A 48 7.83 6.78 10.73
CA ASP A 48 8.52 5.72 9.99
C ASP A 48 7.72 5.30 8.74
N VAL A 49 6.40 5.17 8.88
CA VAL A 49 5.51 4.84 7.76
C VAL A 49 5.51 5.97 6.72
N GLU A 50 5.39 7.21 7.15
CA GLU A 50 5.41 8.38 6.27
C GLU A 50 6.75 8.50 5.53
N LYS A 51 7.86 8.23 6.20
CA LYS A 51 9.20 8.23 5.60
C LYS A 51 9.31 7.21 4.46
N VAL A 52 8.81 5.99 4.67
CA VAL A 52 8.79 4.95 3.63
C VAL A 52 7.88 5.37 2.47
N LEU A 53 6.64 5.76 2.75
CA LEU A 53 5.68 6.15 1.70
C LEU A 53 6.16 7.36 0.89
N ARG A 54 6.85 8.32 1.51
CA ARG A 54 7.47 9.46 0.81
C ARG A 54 8.71 9.06 0.00
N SER A 55 9.55 8.15 0.48
CA SER A 55 10.69 7.66 -0.31
C SER A 55 10.25 6.90 -1.55
N GLU A 56 9.10 6.25 -1.48
CA GLU A 56 8.48 5.56 -2.61
C GLU A 56 7.98 6.53 -3.70
N ILE A 57 7.40 7.68 -3.35
CA ILE A 57 6.99 8.70 -4.35
C ILE A 57 8.18 9.13 -5.23
N LEU A 58 9.38 9.22 -4.65
CA LEU A 58 10.58 9.68 -5.34
C LEU A 58 11.23 8.59 -6.20
N SER A 59 10.92 7.31 -5.99
CA SER A 59 11.62 6.17 -6.59
C SER A 59 10.82 5.42 -7.67
N ASN A 60 9.69 5.99 -8.14
CA ASN A 60 8.82 5.38 -9.14
C ASN A 60 8.19 4.06 -8.61
N SER A 61 7.49 4.16 -7.47
CA SER A 61 7.23 3.05 -6.54
C SER A 61 5.81 2.45 -6.56
N PHE A 62 5.68 1.36 -5.80
CA PHE A 62 4.57 0.50 -5.49
C PHE A 62 3.31 1.17 -4.92
N ALA A 63 3.34 2.42 -4.43
CA ALA A 63 2.17 3.09 -3.87
C ALA A 63 2.13 4.59 -4.23
N TRP A 64 0.92 5.16 -4.31
CA TRP A 64 0.69 6.56 -4.63
C TRP A 64 -0.53 7.13 -3.88
N VAL A 65 -0.66 8.45 -3.85
CA VAL A 65 -1.78 9.15 -3.17
C VAL A 65 -2.93 9.33 -4.16
N PHE A 66 -3.99 8.53 -4.01
CA PHE A 66 -5.19 8.61 -4.85
C PHE A 66 -6.07 9.81 -4.49
N ALA A 67 -6.33 9.97 -3.19
CA ALA A 67 -7.05 11.11 -2.62
C ALA A 67 -6.54 11.29 -1.19
N ARG A 68 -6.08 12.49 -0.79
CA ARG A 68 -5.61 12.67 0.59
C ARG A 68 -6.75 12.37 1.58
N PRO A 69 -6.49 11.64 2.68
CA PRO A 69 -5.18 11.15 3.17
C PRO A 69 -4.83 9.68 2.78
N TYR A 70 -5.46 9.11 1.76
CA TYR A 70 -5.36 7.69 1.40
C TYR A 70 -4.24 7.37 0.41
N TRP A 71 -3.47 6.33 0.75
CA TRP A 71 -2.47 5.67 -0.08
C TRP A 71 -3.05 4.43 -0.73
N VAL A 72 -2.81 4.26 -2.02
CA VAL A 72 -3.28 3.12 -2.81
C VAL A 72 -2.09 2.43 -3.45
N ILE A 73 -2.15 1.11 -3.55
CA ILE A 73 -1.13 0.34 -4.27
C ILE A 73 -1.20 0.67 -5.77
N SER A 74 -0.03 0.82 -6.40
CA SER A 74 0.12 0.96 -7.86
C SER A 74 0.18 -0.41 -8.53
N GLU A 75 0.02 -0.45 -9.86
CA GLU A 75 0.20 -1.68 -10.64
C GLU A 75 1.58 -2.32 -10.44
N LYS A 76 2.64 -1.51 -10.35
CA LYS A 76 4.00 -1.99 -10.05
C LYS A 76 4.08 -2.64 -8.68
N GLY A 77 3.33 -2.11 -7.72
CA GLY A 77 3.23 -2.69 -6.38
C GLY A 77 2.48 -4.00 -6.35
N ILE A 78 1.40 -4.12 -7.12
CA ILE A 78 0.67 -5.38 -7.27
C ILE A 78 1.60 -6.46 -7.80
N LEU A 79 2.33 -6.17 -8.88
CA LEU A 79 3.30 -7.11 -9.46
C LEU A 79 4.39 -7.50 -8.45
N GLU A 80 4.91 -6.54 -7.68
CA GLU A 80 5.93 -6.80 -6.65
C GLU A 80 5.38 -7.68 -5.51
N ALA A 81 4.16 -7.41 -5.06
CA ALA A 81 3.51 -8.17 -4.00
C ALA A 81 3.18 -9.61 -4.45
N GLU A 82 2.68 -9.78 -5.68
CA GLU A 82 2.44 -11.11 -6.27
C GLU A 82 3.74 -11.90 -6.37
N VAL A 83 4.81 -11.30 -6.91
CA VAL A 83 6.12 -11.96 -6.99
C VAL A 83 6.62 -12.35 -5.59
N GLU A 84 6.47 -11.51 -4.57
CA GLU A 84 6.90 -11.85 -3.21
C GLU A 84 6.11 -13.02 -2.61
N ASP A 85 4.79 -13.10 -2.83
CA ASP A 85 3.96 -14.22 -2.37
C ASP A 85 4.25 -15.54 -3.11
N PHE A 86 4.69 -15.49 -4.37
CA PHE A 86 5.10 -16.69 -5.14
C PHE A 86 6.45 -17.30 -4.69
N HIS A 87 7.31 -16.55 -4.00
CA HIS A 87 8.64 -17.00 -3.56
C HIS A 87 8.68 -17.51 -2.11
N ASP A 88 7.54 -17.55 -1.41
CA ASP A 88 7.36 -18.11 -0.06
C ASP A 88 6.76 -19.55 -0.10
N VAL A 89 6.86 -20.25 -1.25
CA VAL A 89 6.38 -21.64 -1.49
C VAL A 89 7.54 -22.62 -1.68
#